data_AF-A0A7V6M5Q2-F1
#
_entry.id   AF-A0A7V6M5Q2-F1
#
_cell.length_a   1.000
_cell.length_b   1.000
_cell.length_c   1.000
_cell.angle_alpha   90.00
_cell.angle_beta   90.00
_cell.angle_gamma   90.00
#
_symmetry.space_group_name_H-M   'P 1'
#
loop_
_entity.id
_entity.type
_entity.pdbx_description
1 polymer ?
#
loop_
_entity_poly.entity_id
_entity_poly.type
_entity_poly.pdbx_seq_one_letter_code
_entity_poly.pdbx_strand_id
1 'polypeptide(L)'
;MIKVILEQITKLDDLLLFSKAYKEGLIKVNISKLAKELNKDRKTIKKYLNGDIPKKTRNRVKYLDEYREYIVEVLSDKHQSFDYIDHLFKFLKREKNITCS
;
A
#
# COMPACT_ATOMS: atom_id res chain seq x y z
N MET A 1 13.89 -28.88 16.18
CA MET A 1 13.86 -27.42 15.93
C MET A 1 12.80 -27.03 14.89
N ILE A 2 12.84 -27.51 13.64
CA ILE A 2 11.87 -27.13 12.58
C ILE A 2 10.39 -27.41 12.96
N LYS A 3 10.12 -28.48 13.72
CA LYS A 3 8.77 -28.85 14.15
C LYS A 3 8.14 -27.83 15.12
N VAL A 4 8.95 -27.30 16.04
CA VAL A 4 8.55 -26.27 17.02
C VAL A 4 8.24 -24.94 16.30
N ILE A 5 9.00 -24.61 15.27
CA ILE A 5 8.78 -23.41 14.45
C ILE A 5 7.44 -23.49 13.72
N LEU A 6 7.06 -24.68 13.23
CA LEU A 6 5.77 -24.89 12.57
C LEU A 6 4.58 -24.78 13.54
N GLU A 7 4.74 -25.23 14.79
CA GLU A 7 3.68 -25.14 15.82
C GLU A 7 3.38 -23.71 16.24
N GLN A 8 4.33 -22.78 16.08
CA GLN A 8 4.15 -21.36 16.38
C GLN A 8 3.45 -20.58 15.26
N ILE A 9 3.36 -21.13 14.04
CA ILE A 9 2.78 -20.44 12.88
C ILE A 9 1.28 -20.73 12.84
N THR A 10 0.50 -19.86 13.46
CA THR A 10 -0.97 -19.96 13.49
C THR A 10 -1.61 -18.94 12.56
N LYS A 11 -0.93 -17.81 12.34
CA LYS A 11 -1.39 -16.70 11.50
C LYS A 11 -0.43 -16.44 10.36
N LEU A 12 -0.94 -15.78 9.33
CA LEU A 12 -0.15 -15.39 8.16
C LEU A 12 0.97 -14.42 8.52
N ASP A 13 0.71 -13.54 9.50
CA ASP A 13 1.66 -12.53 9.96
C ASP A 13 2.85 -13.15 10.71
N ASP A 14 2.68 -14.33 11.31
CA ASP A 14 3.76 -15.05 12.01
C ASP A 14 4.89 -15.43 11.03
N LEU A 15 4.57 -15.62 9.74
CA LEU A 15 5.56 -15.88 8.69
C LEU A 15 6.55 -14.71 8.50
N LEU A 16 6.15 -13.48 8.84
CA LEU A 16 7.00 -12.29 8.70
C LEU A 16 8.15 -12.28 9.69
N LEU A 17 7.92 -12.80 10.90
CA LEU A 17 8.95 -12.95 11.94
C LEU A 17 10.12 -13.80 11.45
N PHE A 18 9.83 -14.79 10.60
CA PHE A 18 10.83 -15.71 10.04
C PHE A 18 11.41 -15.23 8.70
N SER A 19 10.96 -14.09 8.17
CA SER A 19 11.36 -13.63 6.82
C SER A 19 12.87 -13.40 6.70
N LYS A 20 13.50 -12.85 7.73
CA LYS A 20 14.95 -12.61 7.77
C LYS A 20 15.73 -13.93 7.71
N ALA A 21 15.40 -14.87 8.58
CA ALA A 21 16.05 -16.18 8.64
C ALA A 21 15.77 -17.03 7.37
N TYR A 22 14.62 -16.86 6.74
CA TYR A 22 14.31 -17.49 5.46
C TYR A 22 15.14 -16.91 4.30
N LYS A 23 15.30 -15.57 4.23
CA LYS A 23 16.14 -14.90 3.22
C LYS A 23 17.62 -15.24 3.34
N GLU A 24 18.11 -15.34 4.58
CA GLU A 24 19.50 -15.72 4.88
C GLU A 24 19.76 -17.23 4.69
N GLY A 25 18.72 -18.02 4.34
CA GLY A 25 18.85 -19.45 4.08
C GLY A 25 19.02 -20.32 5.33
N LEU A 26 18.88 -19.72 6.52
CA LEU A 26 19.02 -20.40 7.82
C LEU A 26 17.89 -21.40 8.09
N ILE A 27 16.74 -21.21 7.43
CA ILE A 27 15.55 -22.06 7.63
C ILE A 27 15.07 -22.59 6.27
N LYS A 28 14.94 -23.92 6.17
CA LYS A 28 14.30 -24.59 5.05
C LYS A 28 12.87 -24.99 5.41
N VAL A 29 11.90 -24.24 4.88
CA VAL A 29 10.46 -24.47 5.10
C VAL A 29 9.80 -25.15 3.90
N ASN A 30 8.89 -26.09 4.19
CA ASN A 30 8.05 -26.70 3.16
C ASN A 30 6.81 -25.83 2.90
N ILE A 31 6.88 -25.02 1.85
CA ILE A 31 5.83 -24.06 1.46
C ILE A 31 4.49 -24.77 1.22
N SER A 32 4.49 -25.97 0.63
CA SER A 32 3.25 -26.70 0.33
C SER A 32 2.53 -27.18 1.58
N LYS A 33 3.29 -27.54 2.63
CA LYS A 33 2.71 -27.96 3.92
C LYS A 33 2.10 -26.77 4.64
N LEU A 34 2.85 -25.67 4.75
CA LEU A 34 2.38 -24.41 5.32
C LEU A 34 1.13 -23.87 4.62
N ALA A 35 1.05 -24.01 3.29
CA ALA A 35 -0.10 -23.55 2.50
C ALA A 35 -1.39 -24.28 2.87
N LYS A 36 -1.28 -25.58 3.14
CA LYS A 36 -2.41 -26.40 3.60
C LYS A 36 -2.81 -26.06 5.04
N GLU A 37 -1.83 -25.94 5.94
CA GLU A 37 -2.08 -25.63 7.36
C GLU A 37 -2.71 -24.25 7.55
N LEU A 38 -2.25 -23.23 6.81
CA LEU A 38 -2.77 -21.86 6.87
C LEU A 38 -3.96 -21.59 5.94
N ASN A 39 -4.36 -22.59 5.14
CA ASN A 39 -5.40 -22.47 4.10
C ASN A 39 -5.21 -21.23 3.19
N LYS A 40 -3.98 -21.04 2.69
CA LYS A 40 -3.61 -19.95 1.77
C LYS A 40 -2.85 -20.48 0.56
N ASP A 41 -2.89 -19.72 -0.54
CA ASP A 41 -2.12 -20.06 -1.72
C ASP A 41 -0.60 -20.04 -1.45
N ARG A 42 0.13 -20.95 -2.11
CA ARG A 42 1.58 -21.08 -1.99
C ARG A 42 2.30 -19.78 -2.35
N LYS A 43 1.78 -19.02 -3.32
CA LYS A 43 2.35 -17.72 -3.73
C LYS A 43 2.26 -16.71 -2.58
N THR A 44 1.15 -16.70 -1.84
CA THR A 44 0.96 -15.81 -0.69
C THR A 44 1.96 -16.14 0.42
N ILE A 45 2.12 -17.43 0.77
CA ILE A 45 3.10 -17.83 1.78
C ILE A 45 4.52 -17.45 1.35
N LYS A 46 4.88 -17.68 0.09
CA LYS A 46 6.20 -17.31 -0.43
C LYS A 46 6.43 -15.80 -0.36
N LYS A 47 5.43 -14.97 -0.67
CA LYS A 47 5.51 -13.51 -0.53
C LYS A 47 5.75 -13.09 0.92
N TYR A 48 4.99 -13.64 1.86
CA TYR A 48 5.14 -13.31 3.29
C TYR A 48 6.50 -13.75 3.85
N LEU A 49 7.00 -14.93 3.47
CA LEU A 49 8.35 -15.37 3.83
C LEU A 49 9.44 -14.49 3.19
N ASN A 50 9.19 -13.92 2.02
CA ASN A 50 10.06 -12.92 1.40
C ASN A 50 9.87 -11.51 2.00
N GLY A 51 9.01 -11.32 2.99
CA GLY A 51 8.70 -10.02 3.59
C GLY A 51 7.87 -9.09 2.69
N ASP A 52 7.34 -9.58 1.58
CA ASP A 52 6.48 -8.83 0.67
C ASP A 52 5.02 -8.90 1.13
N ILE A 53 4.62 -7.98 2.01
CA ILE A 53 3.22 -7.87 2.43
C ILE A 53 2.47 -7.07 1.36
N PRO A 54 1.46 -7.65 0.69
CA PRO A 54 0.63 -6.88 -0.22
C PRO A 54 -0.08 -5.77 0.56
N LYS A 55 0.05 -4.53 0.11
CA LYS A 55 -0.70 -3.41 0.67
C LYS A 55 -2.20 -3.67 0.51
N LYS A 56 -2.97 -3.43 1.56
CA LYS A 56 -4.44 -3.55 1.52
C LYS A 56 -5.07 -2.52 0.58
N THR A 57 -4.45 -1.35 0.47
CA THR A 57 -4.92 -0.22 -0.34
C THR A 57 -3.86 0.22 -1.33
N ARG A 58 -4.30 0.63 -2.52
CA ARG A 58 -3.44 1.28 -3.52
C ARG A 58 -3.34 2.77 -3.19
N ASN A 59 -2.13 3.29 -3.15
CA ASN A 59 -1.91 4.74 -3.19
C ASN A 59 -2.18 5.20 -4.63
N ARG A 60 -3.39 5.71 -4.89
CA ARG A 60 -3.76 6.31 -6.17
C ARG A 60 -3.48 7.80 -6.10
N VAL A 61 -2.51 8.27 -6.86
CA VAL A 61 -2.29 9.69 -7.09
C VAL A 61 -3.30 10.17 -8.14
N LYS A 62 -4.00 11.26 -7.84
CA LYS A 62 -4.88 11.98 -8.78
C LYS A 62 -4.14 13.18 -9.35
N TYR A 63 -4.53 13.62 -10.55
CA TYR A 63 -3.94 14.79 -11.22
C TYR A 63 -4.06 16.11 -10.42
N LEU A 64 -4.99 16.19 -9.46
CA LEU A 64 -5.13 17.34 -8.56
C LEU A 64 -4.35 17.22 -7.25
N ASP A 65 -3.77 16.06 -6.94
CA ASP A 65 -3.10 15.84 -5.66
C ASP A 65 -1.89 16.76 -5.49
N GLU A 66 -1.17 17.02 -6.57
CA GLU A 66 0.00 17.93 -6.61
C GLU A 66 -0.39 19.39 -6.33
N TYR A 67 -1.65 19.77 -6.59
CA TYR A 67 -2.12 21.14 -6.46
C TYR A 67 -2.95 21.35 -5.19
N ARG A 68 -3.04 20.37 -4.28
CA ARG A 68 -3.89 20.44 -3.09
C ARG A 68 -3.58 21.64 -2.21
N GLU A 69 -2.30 21.90 -1.97
CA GLU A 69 -1.88 23.03 -1.13
C GLU A 69 -2.33 24.36 -1.73
N TYR A 70 -2.10 24.54 -3.03
CA TYR A 70 -2.53 25.73 -3.77
C TYR A 70 -4.05 25.87 -3.83
N ILE A 71 -4.78 24.77 -4.01
CA ILE A 71 -6.25 24.78 -3.98
C ILE A 71 -6.75 25.24 -2.62
N VAL A 72 -6.14 24.78 -1.53
CA VAL A 72 -6.51 25.19 -0.18
C VAL A 72 -6.21 26.67 0.04
N GLU A 73 -5.05 27.16 -0.40
CA GLU A 73 -4.69 28.58 -0.33
C GLU A 73 -5.73 29.46 -1.03
N VAL A 74 -6.07 29.11 -2.27
CA VAL A 74 -7.02 29.85 -3.10
C VAL A 74 -8.45 29.83 -2.54
N LEU A 75 -8.87 28.71 -1.96
CA LEU A 75 -10.20 28.57 -1.36
C LEU A 75 -10.30 29.19 0.04
N SER A 76 -9.18 29.42 0.73
CA SER A 76 -9.15 30.03 2.06
C SER A 76 -9.16 31.57 2.02
N ASP A 77 -9.29 32.14 0.83
CA ASP A 77 -9.39 33.59 0.65
C ASP A 77 -10.60 34.18 1.39
N LYS A 78 -10.39 35.34 2.02
CA LYS A 78 -11.38 36.04 2.85
C LYS A 78 -12.64 36.42 2.08
N HIS A 79 -12.50 36.66 0.79
CA HIS A 79 -13.58 37.08 -0.09
C HIS A 79 -14.34 35.91 -0.73
N GLN A 80 -13.91 34.67 -0.46
CA GLN A 80 -14.46 33.47 -1.09
C GLN A 80 -14.52 33.64 -2.63
N SER A 81 -13.38 33.99 -3.24
CA SER A 81 -13.27 34.34 -4.67
C SER A 81 -13.80 33.28 -5.64
N PHE A 82 -14.06 32.04 -5.17
CA PHE A 82 -14.59 30.94 -5.96
C PHE A 82 -15.87 30.38 -5.34
N ASP A 83 -17.02 30.85 -5.84
CA ASP A 83 -18.32 30.30 -5.46
C ASP A 83 -18.62 28.93 -6.09
N TYR A 84 -18.00 28.65 -7.25
CA TYR A 84 -18.24 27.43 -8.03
C TYR A 84 -16.95 26.67 -8.33
N ILE A 85 -17.04 25.34 -8.24
CA ILE A 85 -15.93 24.42 -8.56
C ILE A 85 -15.46 24.61 -10.01
N ASP A 86 -16.37 24.89 -10.95
CA ASP A 86 -16.02 25.12 -12.36
C ASP A 86 -15.16 26.38 -12.55
N HIS A 87 -15.41 27.43 -11.77
CA HIS A 87 -14.61 28.66 -11.83
C HIS A 87 -13.21 28.41 -11.28
N LEU A 88 -13.12 27.68 -10.16
CA LEU A 88 -11.84 27.24 -9.61
C LEU A 88 -11.08 26.40 -10.63
N PHE A 89 -11.72 25.43 -11.27
CA PHE A 89 -11.08 24.58 -12.25
C PHE A 89 -10.57 25.36 -13.48
N LYS A 90 -11.37 26.28 -14.03
CA LYS A 90 -10.94 27.16 -15.14
C LYS A 90 -9.76 28.04 -14.73
N PHE A 91 -9.78 28.58 -13.51
CA PHE A 91 -8.68 29.36 -12.97
C PHE A 91 -7.40 28.53 -12.81
N LEU A 92 -7.50 27.34 -12.22
CA LEU A 92 -6.37 26.42 -12.10
C LEU A 92 -5.80 26.00 -13.46
N LYS A 93 -6.66 25.77 -14.46
CA LYS A 93 -6.23 25.49 -15.83
C LYS A 93 -5.48 26.67 -16.45
N ARG A 94 -5.86 27.91 -16.14
CA ARG A 94 -5.19 29.13 -16.63
C ARG A 94 -3.84 29.38 -15.93
N GLU A 95 -3.80 29.29 -14.60
CA GLU A 95 -2.61 29.64 -13.81
C GLU A 95 -1.57 28.52 -13.75
N LYS A 96 -2.04 27.27 -13.67
CA LYS A 96 -1.19 26.10 -13.41
C LYS A 96 -1.19 25.11 -14.57
N ASN A 97 -1.85 25.43 -15.69
CA ASN A 97 -1.94 24.57 -16.88
C ASN A 97 -2.40 23.14 -16.57
N ILE A 98 -3.30 22.98 -15.59
CA ILE A 98 -3.79 21.64 -15.21
C ILE A 98 -4.49 20.98 -16.40
N THR A 99 -4.05 19.78 -16.74
CA THR A 99 -4.70 18.91 -17.71
C THR A 99 -5.41 17.79 -16.98
N CYS A 100 -6.69 17.56 -17.31
CA CYS A 100 -7.38 16.34 -16.89
C CYS A 100 -6.78 15.17 -17.67
N SER A 101 -5.91 14.38 -17.04
CA SER A 101 -5.50 13.05 -17.51
C SER A 101 -6.03 11.98 -16.57
#